data_AF-A0A955TMG4-F1
#
_entry.id   AF-A0A955TMG4-F1
#
_cell.length_a   1.000
_cell.length_b   1.000
_cell.length_c   1.000
_cell.angle_alpha   90.00
_cell.angle_beta   90.00
_cell.angle_gamma   90.00
#
_symmetry.space_group_name_H-M   'P 1'
#
loop_
_entity.id
_entity.type
_entity.pdbx_description
1 polymer ?
#
loop_
_entity_poly.entity_id
_entity_poly.type
_entity_poly.pdbx_seq_one_letter_code
_entity_poly.pdbx_strand_id
1 'polypeptide(L)'
;MKRSRHTILPFLSMAVVLLNGCAVTNSMPPPVHQTAIEQFLLTQSVEMALNREENPSLPLPAGESLFLEVSGLTVNKTYVKDVVTRWLGEQGFRVQSESDNPSYKVIILVEGLGTEQSQSFFGFPPVQSA
;
A
#
# COMPACT_ATOMS: atom_id res chain seq x y z
N MET A 1 24.32 62.49 -8.30
CA MET A 1 23.67 61.20 -8.65
C MET A 1 23.61 60.28 -7.41
N LYS A 2 22.53 60.33 -6.59
CA LYS A 2 22.39 59.46 -5.40
C LYS A 2 20.91 59.22 -5.00
N ARG A 3 19.99 59.19 -5.96
CA ARG A 3 18.54 59.08 -5.69
C ARG A 3 17.90 57.74 -6.12
N SER A 4 18.61 56.93 -6.90
CA SER A 4 18.10 55.67 -7.47
C SER A 4 18.15 54.48 -6.49
N ARG A 5 19.02 54.50 -5.47
CA ARG A 5 19.15 53.40 -4.49
C ARG A 5 17.96 53.27 -3.52
N HIS A 6 17.22 54.35 -3.26
CA HIS A 6 16.11 54.33 -2.28
C HIS A 6 14.78 53.82 -2.87
N THR A 7 14.59 53.90 -4.19
CA THR A 7 13.38 53.42 -4.88
C THR A 7 13.43 51.95 -5.27
N ILE A 8 14.62 51.35 -5.39
CA ILE A 8 14.78 49.93 -5.77
C ILE A 8 14.51 49.00 -4.58
N LEU A 9 14.85 49.44 -3.36
CA LEU A 9 14.70 48.65 -2.13
C LEU A 9 13.23 48.23 -1.81
N PRO A 10 12.21 49.12 -1.89
CA PRO A 10 10.83 48.71 -1.65
C PRO A 10 10.27 47.79 -2.75
N PHE A 11 10.71 47.97 -3.99
CA PHE A 11 10.26 47.15 -5.13
C PHE A 11 10.79 45.71 -5.03
N LEU A 12 12.03 45.54 -4.57
CA LEU A 12 12.63 44.23 -4.31
C LEU A 12 11.91 43.51 -3.15
N SER A 13 11.53 44.23 -2.09
CA SER A 13 10.78 43.65 -0.96
C SER A 13 9.40 43.16 -1.38
N MET A 14 8.70 43.89 -2.26
CA MET A 14 7.40 43.49 -2.79
C MET A 14 7.53 42.21 -3.65
N ALA A 15 8.60 42.08 -4.45
CA ALA A 15 8.84 40.92 -5.28
C ALA A 15 9.14 39.63 -4.47
N VAL A 16 9.85 39.75 -3.35
CA VAL A 16 10.15 38.60 -2.46
C VAL A 16 8.88 38.08 -1.77
N VAL A 17 7.92 38.94 -1.45
CA VAL A 17 6.63 38.53 -0.87
C VAL A 17 5.77 37.79 -1.90
N LEU A 18 5.81 38.21 -3.17
CA LEU A 18 5.04 37.56 -4.25
C LEU A 18 5.59 36.20 -4.69
N LEU A 19 6.87 35.91 -4.41
CA LEU A 19 7.49 34.61 -4.72
C LEU A 19 7.18 33.50 -3.69
N ASN A 20 6.65 33.86 -2.52
CA ASN A 20 6.13 32.89 -1.55
C ASN A 20 4.65 32.59 -1.87
N GLY A 21 4.42 32.02 -3.05
CA GLY A 21 3.11 31.51 -3.43
C GLY A 21 2.66 30.47 -2.41
N CYS A 22 1.48 30.67 -1.84
CA CYS A 22 0.85 29.76 -0.90
C CYS A 22 0.69 28.37 -1.54
N ALA A 23 1.58 27.44 -1.24
CA ALA A 23 1.35 26.02 -1.50
C ALA A 23 0.27 25.53 -0.52
N VAL A 24 -1.00 25.78 -0.84
CA VAL A 24 -2.13 25.13 -0.18
C VAL A 24 -2.11 23.67 -0.62
N THR A 25 -1.64 22.80 0.27
CA THR A 25 -1.79 21.36 0.13
C THR A 25 -3.26 21.02 0.40
N ASN A 26 -4.02 20.72 -0.64
CA ASN A 26 -5.35 20.14 -0.48
C ASN A 26 -5.17 18.65 -0.13
N SER A 27 -5.23 18.33 1.15
CA SER A 27 -5.39 16.93 1.59
C SER A 27 -6.80 16.47 1.22
N MET A 28 -6.93 15.85 0.05
CA MET A 28 -8.18 15.17 -0.31
C MET A 28 -8.39 14.04 0.69
N PRO A 29 -9.55 13.98 1.37
CA PRO A 29 -9.87 12.85 2.22
C PRO A 29 -9.87 11.57 1.37
N PRO A 30 -9.31 10.47 1.87
CA PRO A 30 -9.27 9.22 1.12
C PRO A 30 -10.70 8.79 0.75
N PRO A 31 -10.90 8.28 -0.46
CA PRO A 31 -12.23 7.87 -0.92
C PRO A 31 -12.79 6.77 -0.01
N VAL A 32 -14.10 6.86 0.29
CA VAL A 32 -14.83 5.92 1.19
C VAL A 32 -14.83 4.48 0.63
N HIS A 33 -14.62 4.33 -0.67
CA HIS A 33 -14.48 3.05 -1.37
C HIS A 33 -13.24 3.10 -2.27
N GLN A 34 -12.60 1.93 -2.44
CA GLN A 34 -11.47 1.81 -3.34
C GLN A 34 -11.86 2.19 -4.77
N THR A 35 -11.04 2.99 -5.41
CA THR A 35 -11.23 3.32 -6.83
C THR A 35 -10.83 2.12 -7.71
N ALA A 36 -11.36 2.07 -8.94
CA ALA A 36 -10.99 1.01 -9.89
C ALA A 36 -9.47 0.97 -10.18
N ILE A 37 -8.80 2.12 -10.13
CA ILE A 37 -7.34 2.22 -10.29
C ILE A 37 -6.62 1.63 -9.07
N GLU A 38 -7.08 1.92 -7.85
CA GLU A 38 -6.50 1.34 -6.63
C GLU A 38 -6.64 -0.18 -6.61
N GLN A 39 -7.80 -0.71 -7.01
CA GLN A 39 -8.01 -2.15 -7.15
C GLN A 39 -7.05 -2.75 -8.19
N PHE A 40 -6.94 -2.13 -9.37
CA PHE A 40 -6.01 -2.59 -10.39
C PHE A 40 -4.56 -2.62 -9.89
N LEU A 41 -4.10 -1.53 -9.27
CA LEU A 41 -2.75 -1.44 -8.71
C LEU A 41 -2.52 -2.48 -7.61
N LEU A 42 -3.50 -2.72 -6.73
CA LEU A 42 -3.44 -3.76 -5.72
C LEU A 42 -3.31 -5.15 -6.34
N THR A 43 -4.13 -5.48 -7.34
CA THR A 43 -4.00 -6.76 -8.06
C THR A 43 -2.61 -6.92 -8.67
N GLN A 44 -2.12 -5.89 -9.37
CA GLN A 44 -0.79 -5.95 -10.00
C GLN A 44 0.32 -6.13 -8.95
N SER A 45 0.25 -5.43 -7.82
CA SER A 45 1.24 -5.60 -6.75
C SER A 45 1.22 -7.02 -6.15
N VAL A 46 0.04 -7.61 -5.97
CA VAL A 46 -0.11 -8.97 -5.45
C VAL A 46 0.41 -10.00 -6.46
N GLU A 47 0.04 -9.86 -7.73
CA GLU A 47 0.53 -10.74 -8.81
C GLU A 47 2.05 -10.68 -8.96
N MET A 48 2.63 -9.47 -8.98
CA MET A 48 4.09 -9.30 -9.04
C MET A 48 4.80 -9.91 -7.83
N ALA A 49 4.22 -9.78 -6.63
CA ALA A 49 4.77 -10.37 -5.41
C ALA A 49 4.71 -11.90 -5.44
N LEU A 50 3.59 -12.48 -5.91
CA LEU A 50 3.40 -13.93 -6.00
C LEU A 50 4.29 -14.58 -7.07
N ASN A 51 4.47 -13.91 -8.22
CA ASN A 51 5.24 -14.41 -9.36
C ASN A 51 6.73 -14.09 -9.32
N ARG A 52 7.23 -13.46 -8.25
CA ARG A 52 8.67 -13.15 -8.11
C ARG A 52 9.47 -14.46 -8.13
N GLU A 53 10.55 -14.53 -8.92
CA GLU A 53 11.40 -15.72 -9.09
C GLU A 53 11.96 -16.31 -7.77
N GLU A 54 12.02 -15.52 -6.70
CA GLU A 54 12.41 -15.97 -5.36
C GLU A 54 11.32 -16.73 -4.60
N ASN A 55 10.11 -16.83 -5.16
CA ASN A 55 9.02 -17.66 -4.68
C ASN A 55 8.96 -18.92 -5.57
N PRO A 56 9.87 -19.88 -5.40
CA PRO A 56 9.78 -21.15 -6.12
C PRO A 56 8.38 -21.69 -5.87
N SER A 57 7.73 -22.17 -6.94
CA SER A 57 6.47 -22.92 -6.92
C SER A 57 6.19 -23.45 -5.52
N LEU A 58 5.11 -22.97 -4.88
CA LEU A 58 4.71 -23.38 -3.53
C LEU A 58 5.07 -24.86 -3.34
N PRO A 59 5.84 -25.24 -2.30
CA PRO A 59 6.32 -26.61 -2.10
C PRO A 59 5.16 -27.52 -1.64
N LEU A 60 4.07 -27.46 -2.39
CA LEU A 60 2.81 -28.15 -2.21
C LEU A 60 2.59 -28.94 -3.49
N PRO A 61 2.25 -30.23 -3.39
CA PRO A 61 1.91 -31.01 -4.57
C PRO A 61 0.69 -30.40 -5.26
N ALA A 62 0.77 -30.24 -6.58
CA ALA A 62 -0.34 -29.70 -7.37
C ALA A 62 -1.62 -30.54 -7.19
N GLY A 63 -2.78 -29.89 -7.11
CA GLY A 63 -4.08 -30.53 -6.95
C GLY A 63 -4.57 -30.73 -5.51
N GLU A 64 -3.76 -30.38 -4.51
CA GLU A 64 -4.15 -30.47 -3.10
C GLU A 64 -5.21 -29.42 -2.68
N SER A 65 -5.94 -29.76 -1.61
CA SER A 65 -6.93 -28.88 -1.02
C SER A 65 -6.30 -27.92 -0.02
N LEU A 66 -6.60 -26.63 -0.18
CA LEU A 66 -6.04 -25.54 0.63
C LEU A 66 -7.17 -24.77 1.31
N PHE A 67 -6.95 -24.33 2.55
CA PHE A 67 -7.78 -23.31 3.18
C PHE A 67 -7.00 -22.01 3.35
N LEU A 68 -7.63 -20.91 2.96
CA LEU A 68 -7.05 -19.57 3.07
C LEU A 68 -7.62 -18.84 4.28
N GLU A 69 -6.76 -18.59 5.26
CA GLU A 69 -7.04 -17.67 6.36
C GLU A 69 -6.40 -16.32 6.07
N VAL A 70 -7.19 -15.25 6.11
CA VAL A 70 -6.68 -13.88 5.90
C VAL A 70 -6.81 -13.09 7.19
N SER A 71 -5.68 -12.64 7.72
CA SER A 71 -5.59 -11.81 8.91
C SER A 71 -4.99 -10.44 8.54
N GLY A 72 -5.43 -9.36 9.18
CA GLY A 72 -4.94 -8.02 8.91
C GLY A 72 -5.72 -6.93 9.66
N LEU A 73 -5.43 -5.65 9.40
CA LEU A 73 -6.07 -4.53 10.11
C LEU A 73 -7.03 -3.69 9.25
N THR A 74 -6.92 -3.71 7.92
CA THR A 74 -7.79 -2.89 7.04
C THR A 74 -8.89 -3.67 6.32
N VAL A 75 -9.69 -2.91 5.56
CA VAL A 75 -10.82 -3.32 4.72
C VAL A 75 -10.40 -4.20 3.53
N ASN A 76 -9.11 -4.22 3.17
CA ASN A 76 -8.65 -4.84 1.92
C ASN A 76 -8.53 -6.38 1.98
N LYS A 77 -8.83 -7.01 3.12
CA LYS A 77 -8.67 -8.46 3.35
C LYS A 77 -9.41 -9.32 2.34
N THR A 78 -10.68 -9.00 2.07
CA THR A 78 -11.52 -9.78 1.15
C THR A 78 -10.95 -9.73 -0.26
N TYR A 79 -10.52 -8.56 -0.70
CA TYR A 79 -9.93 -8.40 -2.02
C TYR A 79 -8.63 -9.21 -2.19
N VAL A 80 -7.74 -9.12 -1.20
CA VAL A 80 -6.48 -9.90 -1.22
C VAL A 80 -6.79 -11.40 -1.22
N LYS A 81 -7.78 -11.84 -0.43
CA LYS A 81 -8.23 -13.24 -0.44
C LYS A 81 -8.65 -13.69 -1.84
N ASP A 82 -9.44 -12.89 -2.53
CA ASP A 82 -9.97 -13.22 -3.85
C ASP A 82 -8.85 -13.29 -4.91
N VAL A 83 -7.93 -12.33 -4.88
CA VAL A 83 -6.77 -12.32 -5.81
C VAL A 83 -5.87 -13.54 -5.58
N VAL A 84 -5.55 -13.86 -4.32
CA VAL A 84 -4.72 -15.02 -3.99
C VAL A 84 -5.44 -16.34 -4.31
N THR A 85 -6.76 -16.40 -4.07
CA THR A 85 -7.58 -17.56 -4.44
C THR A 85 -7.53 -17.82 -5.95
N ARG A 86 -7.69 -16.77 -6.76
CA ARG A 86 -7.61 -16.89 -8.22
C ARG A 86 -6.23 -17.36 -8.66
N TRP A 87 -5.16 -16.75 -8.14
CA TRP A 87 -3.79 -17.12 -8.49
C TRP A 87 -3.51 -18.59 -8.13
N LEU A 88 -3.92 -19.05 -6.94
CA LEU A 88 -3.79 -20.47 -6.56
C LEU A 88 -4.61 -21.42 -7.45
N GLY A 89 -5.79 -20.98 -7.87
CA GLY A 89 -6.61 -21.72 -8.83
C GLY A 89 -5.94 -21.88 -10.19
N GLU A 90 -5.25 -20.83 -10.68
CA GLU A 90 -4.45 -20.86 -11.92
C GLU A 90 -3.25 -21.81 -11.82
N GLN A 91 -2.71 -22.01 -10.62
CA GLN A 91 -1.67 -23.00 -10.32
C GLN A 91 -2.22 -24.43 -10.12
N GLY A 92 -3.54 -24.62 -10.19
CA GLY A 92 -4.18 -25.94 -10.07
C GLY A 92 -4.52 -26.39 -8.64
N PHE A 93 -4.46 -25.50 -7.66
CA PHE A 93 -4.89 -25.79 -6.28
C PHE A 93 -6.39 -25.60 -6.10
N ARG A 94 -6.99 -26.33 -5.14
CA ARG A 94 -8.41 -26.23 -4.81
C ARG A 94 -8.61 -25.56 -3.46
N VAL A 95 -9.07 -24.33 -3.45
CA VAL A 95 -9.42 -23.63 -2.20
C VAL A 95 -10.76 -24.14 -1.68
N GLN A 96 -10.77 -24.67 -0.45
CA GLN A 96 -11.94 -25.23 0.23
C GLN A 96 -12.24 -24.48 1.52
N SER A 97 -13.43 -24.72 2.09
CA SER A 97 -13.80 -24.19 3.40
C SER A 97 -13.10 -24.99 4.50
N GLU A 98 -12.91 -24.39 5.67
CA GLU A 98 -12.32 -25.08 6.83
C GLU A 98 -13.11 -26.33 7.24
N SER A 99 -14.44 -26.32 7.02
CA SER A 99 -15.34 -27.46 7.25
C SER A 99 -15.04 -28.69 6.40
N ASP A 100 -14.33 -28.51 5.29
CA ASP A 100 -14.12 -29.56 4.29
C ASP A 100 -12.82 -30.36 4.53
N ASN A 101 -12.15 -30.13 5.67
CA ASN A 101 -10.87 -30.75 6.06
C ASN A 101 -9.78 -30.64 4.97
N PRO A 102 -9.31 -29.42 4.68
CA PRO A 102 -8.26 -29.18 3.69
C PRO A 102 -6.93 -29.85 4.09
N SER A 103 -6.16 -30.31 3.11
CA SER A 103 -4.83 -30.90 3.33
C SER A 103 -3.82 -29.89 3.87
N TYR A 104 -3.96 -28.61 3.50
CA TYR A 104 -3.06 -27.55 3.96
C TYR A 104 -3.80 -26.25 4.28
N LYS A 105 -3.19 -25.47 5.16
CA LYS A 105 -3.66 -24.14 5.56
C LYS A 105 -2.64 -23.09 5.14
N VAL A 106 -3.10 -22.09 4.41
CA VAL A 106 -2.30 -20.93 3.98
C VAL A 106 -2.79 -19.71 4.75
N ILE A 107 -1.89 -19.09 5.51
CA ILE A 107 -2.18 -17.88 6.29
C ILE A 107 -1.63 -16.69 5.52
N ILE A 108 -2.53 -15.77 5.16
CA ILE A 108 -2.21 -14.53 4.44
C ILE A 108 -2.29 -13.39 5.44
N LEU A 109 -1.16 -12.71 5.65
CA LEU A 109 -1.07 -11.55 6.53
C LEU A 109 -1.09 -10.28 5.68
N VAL A 110 -2.15 -9.48 5.82
CA VAL A 110 -2.32 -8.20 5.13
C VAL A 110 -2.01 -7.07 6.11
N GLU A 111 -1.01 -6.24 5.78
CA GLU A 111 -0.52 -5.13 6.61
C GLU A 111 -0.09 -5.56 8.02
N GLY A 112 0.97 -6.37 8.08
CA GLY A 112 1.66 -6.66 9.34
C GLY A 112 2.17 -5.36 9.97
N LEU A 113 1.81 -5.12 11.24
CA LEU A 113 2.43 -4.04 12.02
C LEU A 113 3.91 -4.40 12.24
N GLY A 114 4.80 -3.68 11.55
CA GLY A 114 6.24 -3.92 11.65
C GLY A 114 7.09 -2.83 10.99
N THR A 115 6.76 -2.42 9.76
CA THR A 115 7.63 -1.48 8.99
C THR A 115 6.92 -0.53 8.02
N GLU A 116 5.65 -0.72 7.69
CA GLU A 116 5.00 0.00 6.56
C GLU A 116 4.12 1.19 6.98
N GLN A 117 3.78 1.29 8.27
CA GLN A 117 3.08 2.47 8.76
C GLN A 117 4.12 3.57 8.99
N SER A 118 4.34 4.42 7.97
CA SER A 118 5.00 5.73 8.11
C SER A 118 4.17 6.70 8.98
N GLN A 119 3.64 6.21 10.09
CA GLN A 119 3.02 7.00 11.11
C GLN A 119 4.11 7.43 12.08
N SER A 120 4.79 8.54 11.76
CA SER A 120 5.50 9.27 12.81
C SER A 120 4.45 10.02 13.63
N PHE A 121 4.25 9.62 14.88
CA PHE A 121 3.51 10.42 15.83
C PHE A 121 4.31 11.70 16.09
N PHE A 122 3.68 12.88 15.98
CA PHE A 122 4.36 14.15 16.22
C PHE A 122 4.98 14.15 17.62
N GLY A 123 6.31 14.17 17.70
CA GLY A 123 7.06 14.13 18.96
C GLY A 123 7.66 12.77 19.38
N PHE A 124 7.48 11.69 18.61
CA PHE A 124 8.15 10.40 18.85
C PHE A 124 9.12 10.05 17.71
N PRO A 125 10.34 9.56 18.02
CA PRO A 125 11.24 9.04 16.99
C PRO A 125 10.64 7.78 16.34
N PRO A 126 10.95 7.52 15.05
CA PRO A 126 10.40 6.38 14.33
C PRO A 126 10.79 5.08 15.01
N VAL A 127 9.79 4.28 15.38
CA VAL A 127 9.99 2.92 15.89
C VAL A 127 10.34 2.01 14.74
N GLN A 128 11.62 1.68 14.62
CA GLN A 128 12.13 0.62 13.75
C GLN A 128 12.06 -0.68 14.55
N SER A 129 11.29 -1.66 14.08
CA SER A 129 11.42 -3.03 14.59
C SER A 129 12.68 -3.64 13.96
N ALA A 130 13.56 -4.19 14.81
CA ALA A 130 14.69 -5.00 14.39
C ALA A 130 14.26 -6.34 13.80
#